data_AF-W6A8M3-F1
#
_entry.id   AF-W6A8M3-F1
#
_cell.length_a   1.000
_cell.length_b   1.000
_cell.length_c   1.000
_cell.angle_alpha   90.00
_cell.angle_beta   90.00
_cell.angle_gamma   90.00
#
_symmetry.space_group_name_H-M   'P 1'
#
loop_
_entity.id
_entity.type
_entity.pdbx_description
1 polymer ?
#
loop_
_entity_poly.entity_id
_entity_poly.type
_entity_poly.pdbx_seq_one_letter_code
_entity_poly.pdbx_strand_id
1 'polypeptide(L)'
;MQLSLYGLGFATFLIFVSYTSGNIISQVFKFRSKNSFSNIALGFFSYFATLTILSFPLQLFGNLPYIFFIYYTIVLSQVYLLVCLLLFRYWITSSVFSIGSIVFFTVVLILMGVNFIIQIYLRPGNFAEYKTSLTILEWLKDNPVSLFNSNNTLFNFLGFKPIQSWYTFQLSMILLTGSQPFEYDSLILTFNFFLESFILASILITVAIRFNEVQHQGYRQIGLVSTILLFIMLKFFLGFIDFAIWNELTYFIYLIFYAITLLISYSSPKFREANLPMVIGFLLAGYISFSWENSYPMIFLLYCIVFTLQSTLSKNYTKDIIKIIMFPLINLIFFNVLQRLYVQAVIFSVIILIFFLVIYFMTKNYSKIIKFETAFDNHNKFFMLFLPVVFSAISLILILSSNQNLKDMFINYLSFIYKWTILVELPAAREWIALISTILLIVLSLVWIFIRKRFEPSQTTAIIDLTTISFITFYNPLVIRFISVIYSDFINLNGFIMAVLFVELITVALYSLTNRFGKYLENRTIKNRPKVRYKPNFIEIN
;
A
#
# COMPACT_ATOMS: atom_id res chain seq x y z
N MET A 1 -31.07 -5.14 12.85
CA MET A 1 -31.29 -6.11 11.75
C MET A 1 -31.45 -5.43 10.39
N GLN A 2 -32.25 -4.37 10.26
CA GLN A 2 -32.40 -3.64 8.98
C GLN A 2 -31.11 -2.94 8.53
N LEU A 3 -30.40 -2.26 9.45
CA LEU A 3 -29.15 -1.56 9.15
C LEU A 3 -27.99 -2.49 8.75
N SER A 4 -27.91 -3.67 9.36
CA SER A 4 -26.94 -4.69 8.96
C SER A 4 -27.22 -5.21 7.54
N LEU A 5 -28.50 -5.29 7.12
CA LEU A 5 -28.84 -5.63 5.74
C LEU A 5 -28.42 -4.52 4.77
N TYR A 6 -28.59 -3.24 5.13
CA TYR A 6 -28.06 -2.13 4.33
C TYR A 6 -26.53 -2.16 4.24
N GLY A 7 -25.83 -2.41 5.35
CA GLY A 7 -24.38 -2.55 5.38
C GLY A 7 -23.89 -3.68 4.46
N LEU A 8 -24.58 -4.83 4.48
CA LEU A 8 -24.32 -5.95 3.57
C LEU A 8 -24.60 -5.56 2.11
N GLY A 9 -25.69 -4.83 1.84
CA GLY A 9 -26.02 -4.33 0.51
C GLY A 9 -24.92 -3.41 -0.06
N PHE A 10 -24.44 -2.46 0.73
CA PHE A 10 -23.34 -1.58 0.34
C PHE A 10 -22.02 -2.34 0.15
N ALA A 11 -21.71 -3.30 1.02
CA ALA A 11 -20.51 -4.13 0.86
C ALA A 11 -20.58 -4.93 -0.44
N THR A 12 -21.71 -5.56 -0.73
CA THR A 12 -21.95 -6.31 -1.97
C THR A 12 -21.83 -5.42 -3.20
N PHE A 13 -22.42 -4.21 -3.15
CA PHE A 13 -22.27 -3.20 -4.20
C PHE A 13 -20.81 -2.85 -4.46
N LEU A 14 -20.05 -2.52 -3.40
CA LEU A 14 -18.66 -2.10 -3.55
C LEU A 14 -17.75 -3.26 -3.99
N ILE A 15 -18.01 -4.48 -3.53
CA ILE A 15 -17.31 -5.70 -4.00
C ILE A 15 -17.60 -5.91 -5.49
N PHE A 16 -18.83 -5.73 -5.94
CA PHE A 16 -19.20 -5.85 -7.36
C PHE A 16 -18.50 -4.80 -8.23
N VAL A 17 -18.51 -3.53 -7.81
CA VAL A 17 -17.78 -2.45 -8.50
C VAL A 17 -16.28 -2.75 -8.54
N SER A 18 -15.71 -3.23 -7.43
CA SER A 18 -14.29 -3.59 -7.35
C SER A 18 -13.95 -4.77 -8.28
N TYR A 19 -14.78 -5.80 -8.30
CA TYR A 19 -14.59 -6.95 -9.19
C TYR A 19 -14.65 -6.55 -10.68
N THR A 20 -15.67 -5.78 -11.07
CA THR A 20 -15.87 -5.37 -12.47
C THR A 20 -14.76 -4.41 -12.92
N SER A 21 -14.49 -3.38 -12.12
CA SER A 21 -13.39 -2.42 -12.32
C SER A 21 -12.04 -3.10 -12.51
N GLY A 22 -11.68 -4.00 -11.59
CA GLY A 22 -10.40 -4.68 -11.63
C GLY A 22 -10.21 -5.52 -12.89
N ASN A 23 -11.26 -6.22 -13.33
CA ASN A 23 -11.24 -6.99 -14.57
C ASN A 23 -11.09 -6.08 -15.80
N ILE A 24 -11.81 -4.97 -15.85
CA ILE A 24 -11.69 -3.97 -16.92
C ILE A 24 -10.24 -3.46 -16.99
N ILE A 25 -9.67 -3.03 -15.87
CA ILE A 25 -8.29 -2.52 -15.81
C ILE A 25 -7.30 -3.60 -16.25
N SER A 26 -7.43 -4.82 -15.72
CA SER A 26 -6.57 -5.94 -16.07
C SER A 26 -6.59 -6.25 -17.57
N GLN A 27 -7.77 -6.21 -18.21
CA GLN A 27 -7.89 -6.44 -19.65
C GLN A 27 -7.41 -5.25 -20.50
N VAL A 28 -7.76 -4.01 -20.14
CA VAL A 28 -7.37 -2.79 -20.86
C VAL A 28 -5.84 -2.64 -20.85
N PHE A 29 -5.21 -2.87 -19.70
CA PHE A 29 -3.75 -2.80 -19.57
C PHE A 29 -3.02 -4.09 -19.97
N LYS A 30 -3.75 -5.13 -20.40
CA LYS A 30 -3.25 -6.43 -20.89
C LYS A 30 -2.35 -7.16 -19.90
N PHE A 31 -2.80 -7.29 -18.66
CA PHE A 31 -2.09 -8.07 -17.64
C PHE A 31 -2.12 -9.57 -17.95
N ARG A 32 -1.06 -10.30 -17.58
CA ARG A 32 -0.93 -11.74 -17.84
C ARG A 32 -1.83 -12.55 -16.91
N SER A 33 -2.00 -12.10 -15.67
CA SER A 33 -2.93 -12.72 -14.72
C SER A 33 -4.36 -12.31 -15.06
N LYS A 34 -5.16 -13.30 -15.51
CA LYS A 34 -6.60 -13.13 -15.76
C LYS A 34 -7.47 -13.61 -14.59
N ASN A 35 -6.89 -13.84 -13.40
CA ASN A 35 -7.68 -14.26 -12.25
C ASN A 35 -8.53 -13.10 -11.73
N SER A 36 -9.84 -13.18 -11.95
CA SER A 36 -10.78 -12.13 -11.58
C SER A 36 -10.87 -11.86 -10.09
N PHE A 37 -10.66 -12.86 -9.24
CA PHE A 37 -10.67 -12.67 -7.79
C PHE A 37 -9.41 -11.94 -7.30
N SER A 38 -8.26 -12.10 -7.97
CA SER A 38 -7.05 -11.30 -7.69
C SER A 38 -7.21 -9.83 -8.12
N ASN A 39 -8.12 -9.56 -9.06
CA ASN A 39 -8.36 -8.22 -9.56
C ASN A 39 -9.29 -7.39 -8.66
N ILE A 40 -9.96 -8.00 -7.66
CA ILE A 40 -10.86 -7.24 -6.76
C ILE A 40 -10.09 -6.14 -6.01
N ALA A 41 -8.90 -6.43 -5.47
CA ALA A 41 -8.05 -5.42 -4.82
C ALA A 41 -7.64 -4.30 -5.79
N LEU A 42 -7.27 -4.64 -7.03
CA LEU A 42 -6.98 -3.68 -8.09
C LEU A 42 -8.16 -2.74 -8.33
N GLY A 43 -9.37 -3.29 -8.43
CA GLY A 43 -10.58 -2.52 -8.66
C GLY A 43 -11.00 -1.66 -7.47
N PHE A 44 -10.82 -2.15 -6.25
CA PHE A 44 -11.11 -1.41 -5.02
C PHE A 44 -10.23 -0.16 -4.89
N PHE A 45 -8.91 -0.33 -4.99
CA PHE A 45 -7.98 0.79 -4.85
C PHE A 45 -8.06 1.76 -6.03
N SER A 46 -8.34 1.26 -7.25
CA SER A 46 -8.56 2.14 -8.41
C SER A 46 -9.86 2.94 -8.32
N TYR A 47 -10.92 2.37 -7.75
CA TYR A 47 -12.17 3.07 -7.48
C TYR A 47 -11.93 4.26 -6.55
N PHE A 48 -11.24 4.03 -5.42
CA PHE A 48 -10.93 5.11 -4.47
C PHE A 48 -9.95 6.14 -5.05
N ALA A 49 -8.91 5.70 -5.79
CA ALA A 49 -8.03 6.63 -6.51
C ALA A 49 -8.82 7.52 -7.50
N THR A 50 -9.77 6.93 -8.23
CA THR A 50 -10.62 7.67 -9.17
C THR A 50 -11.52 8.67 -8.45
N LEU A 51 -12.20 8.25 -7.38
CA LEU A 51 -13.02 9.14 -6.56
C LEU A 51 -12.20 10.33 -6.06
N THR A 52 -10.98 10.07 -5.58
CA THR A 52 -10.16 11.14 -5.03
C THR A 52 -9.67 12.09 -6.13
N ILE A 53 -9.15 11.59 -7.24
CA ILE A 53 -8.69 12.44 -8.37
C ILE A 53 -9.84 13.30 -8.92
N LEU A 54 -11.06 12.75 -9.03
CA LEU A 54 -12.21 13.47 -9.59
C LEU A 54 -12.91 14.39 -8.59
N SER A 55 -12.82 14.12 -7.28
CA SER A 55 -13.31 15.04 -6.23
C SER A 55 -12.31 16.14 -5.92
N PHE A 56 -11.04 15.94 -6.29
CA PHE A 56 -9.96 16.86 -6.01
C PHE A 56 -10.22 18.33 -6.44
N PRO A 57 -10.70 18.62 -7.67
CA PRO A 57 -10.94 20.01 -8.09
C PRO A 57 -12.00 20.72 -7.23
N LEU A 58 -13.00 19.99 -6.73
CA LEU A 58 -14.05 20.56 -5.88
C LEU A 58 -13.51 20.98 -4.51
N GLN A 59 -12.45 20.29 -4.04
CA GLN A 59 -11.80 20.60 -2.77
C GLN A 59 -11.02 21.93 -2.82
N LEU A 60 -10.85 22.53 -4.00
CA LEU A 60 -10.30 23.88 -4.13
C LEU A 60 -11.34 24.99 -3.86
N PHE A 61 -12.63 24.66 -3.82
CA PHE A 61 -13.71 25.61 -3.56
C PHE A 61 -14.15 25.55 -2.08
N GLY A 62 -13.44 26.27 -1.21
CA GLY A 62 -13.66 26.25 0.25
C GLY A 62 -15.01 26.79 0.75
N ASN A 63 -15.87 27.32 -0.13
CA ASN A 63 -17.18 27.83 0.26
C ASN A 63 -18.32 26.81 0.06
N LEU A 64 -18.00 25.61 -0.41
CA LEU A 64 -19.02 24.57 -0.64
C LEU A 64 -19.41 23.90 0.69
N PRO A 65 -20.71 23.76 0.97
CA PRO A 65 -21.22 22.91 2.04
C PRO A 65 -20.73 21.47 1.89
N TYR A 66 -20.47 20.78 3.02
CA TYR A 66 -19.93 19.43 2.95
C TYR A 66 -20.87 18.43 2.26
N ILE A 67 -22.18 18.67 2.34
CA ILE A 67 -23.19 17.89 1.61
C ILE A 67 -22.95 17.83 0.10
N PHE A 68 -22.37 18.87 -0.49
CA PHE A 68 -22.05 18.88 -1.91
C PHE A 68 -21.02 17.80 -2.24
N PHE A 69 -19.99 17.65 -1.40
CA PHE A 69 -18.98 16.61 -1.57
C PHE A 69 -19.58 15.21 -1.42
N ILE A 70 -20.50 15.01 -0.45
CA ILE A 70 -21.17 13.73 -0.25
C ILE A 70 -22.03 13.35 -1.46
N TYR A 71 -22.87 14.27 -1.96
CA TYR A 71 -23.66 14.02 -3.16
C TYR A 71 -22.80 13.82 -4.41
N TYR A 72 -21.71 14.59 -4.55
CA TYR A 72 -20.79 14.41 -5.65
C TYR A 72 -20.13 13.03 -5.63
N THR A 73 -19.74 12.52 -4.45
CA THR A 73 -19.25 11.14 -4.31
C THR A 73 -20.31 10.12 -4.73
N ILE A 74 -21.58 10.29 -4.32
CA ILE A 74 -22.68 9.40 -4.74
C ILE A 74 -22.82 9.39 -6.27
N VAL A 75 -22.86 10.57 -6.89
CA VAL A 75 -22.98 10.70 -8.35
C VAL A 75 -21.78 10.06 -9.06
N LEU A 76 -20.56 10.31 -8.58
CA LEU A 76 -19.37 9.65 -9.13
C LEU A 76 -19.44 8.13 -9.00
N SER A 77 -19.90 7.59 -7.87
CA SER A 77 -20.08 6.15 -7.69
C SER A 77 -21.09 5.57 -8.69
N GLN A 78 -22.18 6.28 -8.97
CA GLN A 78 -23.17 5.87 -9.97
C GLN A 78 -22.60 5.93 -11.39
N VAL A 79 -21.90 7.01 -11.75
CA VAL A 79 -21.22 7.14 -13.05
C VAL A 79 -20.17 6.04 -13.22
N TYR A 80 -19.39 5.75 -12.17
CA TYR A 80 -18.40 4.69 -12.18
C TYR A 80 -19.05 3.32 -12.42
N LEU A 81 -20.17 3.02 -11.74
CA LEU A 81 -20.96 1.82 -11.98
C LEU A 81 -21.45 1.75 -13.44
N LEU A 82 -21.98 2.84 -13.99
CA LEU A 82 -22.43 2.88 -15.38
C LEU A 82 -21.29 2.57 -16.36
N VAL A 83 -20.09 3.13 -16.13
CA VAL A 83 -18.90 2.78 -16.92
C VAL A 83 -18.57 1.29 -16.80
N CYS A 84 -18.62 0.72 -15.59
CA CYS A 84 -18.42 -0.72 -15.40
C CYS A 84 -19.44 -1.57 -16.15
N LEU A 85 -20.71 -1.15 -16.19
CA LEU A 85 -21.78 -1.84 -16.93
C LEU A 85 -21.63 -1.69 -18.44
N LEU A 86 -21.28 -0.51 -18.95
CA LEU A 86 -21.02 -0.29 -20.39
C LEU A 86 -19.85 -1.14 -20.89
N LEU A 87 -18.89 -1.41 -20.02
CA LEU A 87 -17.71 -2.24 -20.30
C LEU A 87 -17.93 -3.72 -19.93
N PHE A 88 -19.19 -4.21 -19.95
CA PHE A 88 -19.55 -5.59 -19.57
C PHE A 88 -18.72 -6.68 -20.25
N ARG A 89 -18.36 -6.47 -21.52
CA ARG A 89 -17.55 -7.43 -22.29
C ARG A 89 -16.23 -7.81 -21.61
N TYR A 90 -15.70 -6.92 -20.76
CA TYR A 90 -14.43 -7.10 -20.08
C TYR A 90 -14.51 -7.89 -18.77
N TRP A 91 -15.72 -8.15 -18.23
CA TRP A 91 -15.87 -8.87 -16.97
C TRP A 91 -16.84 -10.07 -17.04
N ILE A 92 -17.79 -10.07 -17.98
CA ILE A 92 -18.73 -11.20 -18.19
C ILE A 92 -18.02 -12.49 -18.65
N THR A 93 -16.86 -12.37 -19.33
CA THR A 93 -16.13 -13.53 -19.85
C THR A 93 -15.31 -14.29 -18.79
N SER A 94 -15.37 -13.89 -17.53
CA SER A 94 -14.64 -14.57 -16.47
C SER A 94 -15.46 -15.69 -15.85
N SER A 95 -14.85 -16.84 -15.65
CA SER A 95 -15.49 -18.03 -15.08
C SER A 95 -15.72 -17.86 -13.57
N VAL A 96 -16.76 -17.09 -13.21
CA VAL A 96 -17.19 -16.86 -11.82
C VAL A 96 -17.47 -18.18 -11.08
N PHE A 97 -17.94 -19.21 -11.79
CA PHE A 97 -18.22 -20.54 -11.26
C PHE A 97 -17.10 -21.57 -11.53
N SER A 98 -15.84 -21.16 -11.43
CA SER A 98 -14.68 -22.07 -11.54
C SER A 98 -14.25 -22.63 -10.18
N ILE A 99 -13.48 -23.73 -10.16
CA ILE A 99 -12.86 -24.25 -8.91
C ILE A 99 -12.07 -23.16 -8.16
N GLY A 100 -11.50 -22.19 -8.90
CA GLY A 100 -10.82 -21.04 -8.31
C GLY A 100 -11.74 -20.14 -7.46
N SER A 101 -13.04 -20.08 -7.77
CA SER A 101 -14.01 -19.32 -6.96
C SER A 101 -14.28 -20.00 -5.63
N ILE A 102 -14.39 -21.33 -5.61
CA ILE A 102 -14.55 -22.10 -4.37
C ILE A 102 -13.36 -21.83 -3.44
N VAL A 103 -12.13 -21.89 -3.96
CA VAL A 103 -10.93 -21.58 -3.17
C VAL A 103 -10.98 -20.15 -2.62
N PHE A 104 -11.36 -19.17 -3.44
CA PHE A 104 -11.47 -17.78 -3.00
C PHE A 104 -12.51 -17.60 -1.89
N PHE A 105 -13.73 -18.12 -2.06
CA PHE A 105 -14.78 -18.01 -1.05
C PHE A 105 -14.41 -18.74 0.25
N THR A 106 -13.72 -19.88 0.18
CA THR A 106 -13.18 -20.54 1.38
C THR A 106 -12.18 -19.64 2.11
N VAL A 107 -11.26 -18.99 1.39
CA VAL A 107 -10.32 -18.03 2.01
C VAL A 107 -11.07 -16.86 2.63
N VAL A 108 -12.10 -16.31 1.96
CA VAL A 108 -12.95 -15.25 2.51
C VAL A 108 -13.60 -15.70 3.82
N LEU A 109 -14.21 -16.88 3.87
CA LEU A 109 -14.84 -17.41 5.08
C LEU A 109 -13.85 -17.60 6.23
N ILE A 110 -12.63 -18.07 5.95
CA ILE A 110 -11.57 -18.18 6.96
C ILE A 110 -11.22 -16.80 7.52
N LEU A 111 -11.03 -15.80 6.66
CA LEU A 111 -10.71 -14.44 7.09
C LEU A 111 -11.85 -13.77 7.86
N MET A 112 -13.11 -14.01 7.48
CA MET A 112 -14.28 -13.58 8.24
C MET A 112 -14.29 -14.21 9.65
N GLY A 113 -14.00 -15.51 9.75
CA GLY A 113 -13.86 -16.19 11.04
C GLY A 113 -12.77 -15.59 11.92
N VAL A 114 -11.61 -15.26 11.35
CA VAL A 114 -10.50 -14.60 12.07
C VAL A 114 -10.91 -13.20 12.52
N ASN A 115 -11.51 -12.40 11.64
CA ASN A 115 -12.02 -11.08 11.98
C ASN A 115 -13.04 -11.14 13.13
N PHE A 116 -13.93 -12.13 13.13
CA PHE A 116 -14.90 -12.35 14.19
C PHE A 116 -14.22 -12.65 15.54
N ILE A 117 -13.21 -13.53 15.55
CA ILE A 117 -12.43 -13.85 16.75
C ILE A 117 -11.72 -12.59 17.28
N ILE A 118 -11.05 -11.83 16.41
CA ILE A 118 -10.35 -10.60 16.80
C ILE A 118 -11.33 -9.60 17.45
N GLN A 119 -12.50 -9.38 16.84
CA GLN A 119 -13.50 -8.45 17.37
C GLN A 119 -14.02 -8.85 18.75
N ILE A 120 -14.21 -10.14 19.01
CA ILE A 120 -14.73 -10.61 20.29
C ILE A 120 -13.66 -10.59 21.39
N TYR A 121 -12.46 -11.10 21.08
CA TYR A 121 -11.44 -11.40 22.09
C TYR A 121 -10.38 -10.30 22.25
N LEU A 122 -10.01 -9.62 21.17
CA LEU A 122 -9.01 -8.55 21.21
C LEU A 122 -9.64 -7.16 21.34
N ARG A 123 -10.89 -6.98 20.89
CA ARG A 123 -11.61 -5.68 20.87
C ARG A 123 -10.70 -4.52 20.43
N PRO A 124 -10.16 -4.56 19.19
CA PRO A 124 -9.20 -3.56 18.74
C PRO A 124 -9.87 -2.19 18.71
N GLY A 125 -9.57 -1.33 19.69
CA GLY A 125 -10.04 0.05 19.77
C GLY A 125 -11.51 0.25 20.18
N ASN A 126 -11.78 1.44 20.70
CA ASN A 126 -13.14 1.92 21.02
C ASN A 126 -13.77 2.59 19.79
N PHE A 127 -14.87 2.04 19.25
CA PHE A 127 -15.59 2.65 18.12
C PHE A 127 -16.09 4.08 18.43
N ALA A 128 -16.15 4.49 19.70
CA ALA A 128 -16.58 5.82 20.11
C ALA A 128 -15.79 6.97 19.44
N GLU A 129 -14.47 6.84 19.27
CA GLU A 129 -13.65 7.88 18.63
C GLU A 129 -13.97 8.00 17.13
N TYR A 130 -14.16 6.86 16.47
CA TYR A 130 -14.55 6.80 15.06
C TYR A 130 -15.96 7.37 14.85
N LYS A 131 -16.90 6.95 15.70
CA LYS A 131 -18.26 7.49 15.75
C LYS A 131 -18.26 9.00 15.97
N THR A 132 -17.43 9.51 16.88
CA THR A 132 -17.32 10.95 17.14
C THR A 132 -16.87 11.68 15.89
N SER A 133 -15.84 11.16 15.20
CA SER A 133 -15.38 11.72 13.92
C SER A 133 -16.51 11.74 12.88
N LEU A 134 -17.23 10.62 12.70
CA LEU A 134 -18.37 10.55 11.77
C LEU A 134 -19.52 11.49 12.14
N THR A 135 -19.84 11.63 13.42
CA THR A 135 -20.93 12.48 13.88
C THR A 135 -20.62 13.96 13.63
N ILE A 136 -19.37 14.38 13.87
CA ILE A 136 -18.94 15.76 13.57
C ILE A 136 -18.95 16.00 12.05
N LEU A 137 -18.52 15.01 11.25
CA LEU A 137 -18.57 15.11 9.80
C LEU A 137 -20.02 15.12 9.26
N GLU A 138 -20.95 14.40 9.89
CA GLU A 138 -22.38 14.49 9.56
C GLU A 138 -22.93 15.87 9.90
N TRP A 139 -22.57 16.44 11.06
CA TRP A 139 -22.95 17.80 11.42
C TRP A 139 -22.41 18.85 10.42
N LEU A 140 -21.23 18.59 9.84
CA LEU A 140 -20.66 19.43 8.79
C LEU A 140 -21.47 19.41 7.48
N LYS A 141 -22.38 18.46 7.28
CA LYS A 141 -23.23 18.37 6.08
C LYS A 141 -23.86 19.72 5.72
N ASP A 142 -24.45 20.38 6.72
CA ASP A 142 -25.19 21.63 6.54
C ASP A 142 -24.31 22.88 6.70
N ASN A 143 -23.02 22.70 7.00
CA ASN A 143 -22.08 23.79 7.24
C ASN A 143 -21.03 23.87 6.12
N PRO A 144 -20.62 25.08 5.71
CA PRO A 144 -19.52 25.24 4.77
C PRO A 144 -18.20 24.80 5.41
N VAL A 145 -17.41 24.01 4.68
CA VAL A 145 -16.10 23.56 5.14
C VAL A 145 -15.04 24.35 4.37
N SER A 146 -14.53 25.42 4.98
CA SER A 146 -13.40 26.16 4.41
C SER A 146 -12.08 25.43 4.66
N LEU A 147 -11.63 24.74 3.61
CA LEU A 147 -10.39 23.95 3.56
C LEU A 147 -9.11 24.80 3.64
N PHE A 148 -9.20 26.11 3.41
CA PHE A 148 -8.05 27.04 3.46
C PHE A 148 -7.97 27.86 4.75
N ASN A 149 -8.89 27.66 5.70
CA ASN A 149 -8.92 28.44 6.92
C ASN A 149 -8.46 27.60 8.12
N SER A 150 -7.13 27.52 8.29
CA SER A 150 -6.46 26.78 9.38
C SER A 150 -6.81 27.26 10.79
N ASN A 151 -7.50 28.39 10.93
CA ASN A 151 -7.89 28.95 12.23
C ASN A 151 -9.21 28.35 12.75
N ASN A 152 -9.82 27.42 12.02
CA ASN A 152 -11.03 26.73 12.46
C ASN A 152 -10.65 25.60 13.43
N THR A 153 -11.11 25.68 14.67
CA THR A 153 -10.89 24.65 15.73
C THR A 153 -11.29 23.24 15.29
N LEU A 154 -12.20 23.16 14.33
CA LEU A 154 -12.68 21.93 13.70
C LEU A 154 -11.61 21.20 12.87
N PHE A 155 -10.68 21.93 12.24
CA PHE A 155 -9.56 21.35 11.49
C PHE A 155 -8.53 20.70 12.43
N ASN A 156 -8.35 21.26 13.63
CA ASN A 156 -7.48 20.67 14.66
C ASN A 156 -8.05 19.34 15.21
N PHE A 157 -9.36 19.11 15.12
CA PHE A 157 -10.00 17.90 15.64
C PHE A 157 -10.20 16.82 14.56
N LEU A 158 -10.59 17.20 13.35
CA LEU A 158 -10.88 16.26 12.26
C LEU A 158 -9.71 16.07 11.28
N GLY A 159 -8.68 16.92 11.33
CA GLY A 159 -7.55 16.88 10.40
C GLY A 159 -8.04 16.88 8.94
N PHE A 160 -7.53 15.91 8.17
CA PHE A 160 -7.88 15.74 6.76
C PHE A 160 -9.08 14.83 6.49
N LYS A 161 -9.73 14.28 7.52
CA LYS A 161 -10.86 13.35 7.37
C LYS A 161 -12.01 13.89 6.49
N PRO A 162 -12.38 15.20 6.51
CA PRO A 162 -13.41 15.74 5.62
C PRO A 162 -13.06 15.63 4.13
N ILE A 163 -11.78 15.52 3.78
CA ILE A 163 -11.28 15.52 2.39
C ILE A 163 -11.04 14.08 1.90
N GLN A 164 -11.01 13.12 2.80
CA GLN A 164 -10.77 11.72 2.50
C GLN A 164 -12.00 11.07 1.92
N SER A 165 -11.87 10.58 0.67
CA SER A 165 -12.98 9.92 -0.04
C SER A 165 -13.53 8.71 0.72
N TRP A 166 -12.74 8.06 1.58
CA TRP A 166 -13.21 6.99 2.47
C TRP A 166 -14.30 7.46 3.44
N TYR A 167 -14.06 8.55 4.18
CA TYR A 167 -15.04 9.11 5.12
C TYR A 167 -16.25 9.69 4.39
N THR A 168 -16.03 10.41 3.28
CA THR A 168 -17.13 10.93 2.45
C THR A 168 -18.02 9.80 1.90
N PHE A 169 -17.42 8.66 1.51
CA PHE A 169 -18.16 7.47 1.09
C PHE A 169 -18.97 6.87 2.25
N GLN A 170 -18.40 6.76 3.45
CA GLN A 170 -19.16 6.26 4.60
C GLN A 170 -20.33 7.16 5.00
N LEU A 171 -20.15 8.47 4.95
CA LEU A 171 -21.23 9.42 5.19
C LEU A 171 -22.31 9.35 4.12
N SER A 172 -21.93 9.06 2.87
CA SER A 172 -22.92 8.81 1.82
C SER A 172 -23.82 7.61 2.16
N MET A 173 -23.27 6.55 2.75
CA MET A 173 -24.07 5.41 3.22
C MET A 173 -25.01 5.82 4.35
N ILE A 174 -24.50 6.54 5.35
CA ILE A 174 -25.27 7.03 6.51
C ILE A 174 -26.44 7.90 6.05
N LEU A 175 -26.21 8.84 5.12
CA LEU A 175 -27.25 9.71 4.59
C LEU A 175 -28.30 8.96 3.75
N LEU A 176 -27.88 7.98 2.95
CA LEU A 176 -28.82 7.18 2.14
C LEU A 176 -29.72 6.28 3.00
N THR A 177 -29.24 5.82 4.16
CA THR A 177 -30.02 5.00 5.09
C THR A 177 -30.76 5.82 6.14
N GLY A 178 -30.48 7.11 6.28
CA GLY A 178 -31.04 7.97 7.32
C GLY A 178 -30.67 7.50 8.73
N SER A 179 -29.50 6.88 8.89
CA SER A 179 -29.08 6.28 10.17
C SER A 179 -28.73 7.33 11.21
N GLN A 180 -29.13 7.09 12.46
CA GLN A 180 -28.80 8.00 13.57
C GLN A 180 -27.42 7.66 14.17
N PRO A 181 -26.75 8.59 14.88
CA PRO A 181 -25.39 8.36 15.40
C PRO A 181 -25.22 7.13 16.30
N PHE A 182 -26.24 6.75 17.08
CA PHE A 182 -26.17 5.52 17.90
C PHE A 182 -26.22 4.23 17.06
N GLU A 183 -26.63 4.32 15.80
CA GLU A 183 -26.81 3.20 14.88
C GLU A 183 -25.61 2.97 13.95
N TYR A 184 -24.70 3.95 13.86
CA TYR A 184 -23.54 3.92 12.97
C TYR A 184 -22.71 2.65 13.09
N ASP A 185 -22.52 2.19 14.32
CA ASP A 185 -21.74 1.00 14.64
C ASP A 185 -22.28 -0.22 13.87
N SER A 186 -23.59 -0.43 13.90
CA SER A 186 -24.23 -1.56 13.22
C SER A 186 -24.08 -1.53 11.70
N LEU A 187 -24.13 -0.34 11.08
CA LEU A 187 -24.00 -0.15 9.64
C LEU A 187 -22.54 -0.30 9.20
N ILE A 188 -21.63 0.45 9.82
CA ILE A 188 -20.22 0.59 9.44
C ILE A 188 -19.42 -0.67 9.76
N LEU A 189 -19.66 -1.31 10.91
CA LEU A 189 -18.99 -2.56 11.24
C LEU A 189 -19.40 -3.68 10.28
N THR A 190 -20.71 -3.82 10.01
CA THR A 190 -21.20 -4.85 9.08
C THR A 190 -20.61 -4.63 7.69
N PHE A 191 -20.65 -3.40 7.19
CA PHE A 191 -20.06 -3.04 5.90
C PHE A 191 -18.57 -3.41 5.83
N ASN A 192 -17.77 -2.96 6.79
CA ASN A 192 -16.32 -3.19 6.79
C ASN A 192 -15.95 -4.66 7.00
N PHE A 193 -16.69 -5.40 7.82
CA PHE A 193 -16.41 -6.81 8.09
C PHE A 193 -16.40 -7.67 6.82
N PHE A 194 -17.40 -7.48 5.95
CA PHE A 194 -17.48 -8.15 4.65
C PHE A 194 -16.44 -7.60 3.69
N LEU A 195 -16.39 -6.28 3.53
CA LEU A 195 -15.52 -5.62 2.57
C LEU A 195 -14.04 -6.00 2.78
N GLU A 196 -13.58 -5.90 4.01
CA GLU A 196 -12.19 -6.16 4.40
C GLU A 196 -11.78 -7.60 4.09
N SER A 197 -12.65 -8.57 4.39
CA SER A 197 -12.39 -9.99 4.15
C SER A 197 -12.21 -10.30 2.66
N PHE A 198 -13.02 -9.68 1.80
CA PHE A 198 -12.92 -9.83 0.34
C PHE A 198 -11.66 -9.18 -0.22
N ILE A 199 -11.33 -7.97 0.24
CA ILE A 199 -10.11 -7.25 -0.21
C ILE A 199 -8.87 -8.02 0.21
N LEU A 200 -8.80 -8.45 1.47
CA LEU A 200 -7.64 -9.17 1.98
C LEU A 200 -7.47 -10.54 1.31
N ALA A 201 -8.55 -11.28 1.07
CA ALA A 201 -8.51 -12.50 0.27
C ALA A 201 -7.98 -12.24 -1.14
N SER A 202 -8.38 -11.13 -1.76
CA SER A 202 -7.91 -10.74 -3.10
C SER A 202 -6.42 -10.41 -3.14
N ILE A 203 -5.93 -9.69 -2.13
CA ILE A 203 -4.50 -9.42 -1.93
C ILE A 203 -3.73 -10.72 -1.76
N LEU A 204 -4.21 -11.63 -0.90
CA LEU A 204 -3.59 -12.93 -0.66
C LEU A 204 -3.50 -13.76 -1.95
N ILE A 205 -4.58 -13.83 -2.73
CA ILE A 205 -4.55 -14.53 -4.03
C ILE A 205 -3.55 -13.87 -4.98
N THR A 206 -3.45 -12.54 -4.97
CA THR A 206 -2.48 -11.83 -5.81
C THR A 206 -1.04 -12.22 -5.45
N VAL A 207 -0.71 -12.22 -4.16
CA VAL A 207 0.58 -12.71 -3.64
C VAL A 207 0.83 -14.14 -4.12
N ALA A 208 -0.14 -15.04 -3.93
CA ALA A 208 0.00 -16.45 -4.30
C ALA A 208 0.19 -16.68 -5.80
N ILE A 209 -0.39 -15.83 -6.65
CA ILE A 209 -0.21 -15.91 -8.11
C ILE A 209 1.14 -15.31 -8.54
N ARG A 210 1.55 -14.20 -7.93
CA ARG A 210 2.73 -13.42 -8.37
C ARG A 210 4.05 -13.92 -7.79
N PHE A 211 4.06 -14.56 -6.61
CA PHE A 211 5.29 -15.06 -5.98
C PHE A 211 5.51 -16.58 -6.18
N ASN A 212 4.50 -17.30 -6.64
CA ASN A 212 4.65 -18.72 -6.92
C ASN A 212 5.28 -18.96 -8.29
N GLU A 213 6.45 -19.59 -8.29
CA GLU A 213 7.17 -19.91 -9.52
C GLU A 213 7.03 -21.38 -9.95
N VAL A 214 6.62 -22.27 -9.04
CA VAL A 214 6.65 -23.72 -9.22
C VAL A 214 5.42 -24.20 -9.99
N GLN A 215 5.65 -25.09 -10.97
CA GLN A 215 4.59 -25.71 -11.76
C GLN A 215 3.91 -26.88 -11.01
N HIS A 216 4.64 -27.53 -10.10
CA HIS A 216 4.13 -28.65 -9.31
C HIS A 216 2.96 -28.24 -8.38
N GLN A 217 1.81 -28.90 -8.54
CA GLN A 217 0.56 -28.53 -7.85
C GLN A 217 0.65 -28.64 -6.32
N GLY A 218 1.29 -29.68 -5.77
CA GLY A 218 1.41 -29.86 -4.32
C GLY A 218 2.14 -28.71 -3.60
N TYR A 219 3.25 -28.22 -4.15
CA TYR A 219 3.99 -27.08 -3.57
C TYR A 219 3.25 -25.77 -3.73
N ARG A 220 2.49 -25.63 -4.81
CA ARG A 220 1.59 -24.49 -5.00
C ARG A 220 0.52 -24.44 -3.91
N GLN A 221 -0.01 -25.59 -3.49
CA GLN A 221 -0.94 -25.67 -2.36
C GLN A 221 -0.26 -25.38 -1.03
N ILE A 222 0.94 -25.92 -0.78
CA ILE A 222 1.71 -25.62 0.44
C ILE A 222 1.99 -24.12 0.55
N GLY A 223 2.47 -23.49 -0.52
CA GLY A 223 2.71 -22.04 -0.54
C GLY A 223 1.45 -21.24 -0.23
N LEU A 224 0.30 -21.62 -0.82
CA LEU A 224 -0.99 -20.98 -0.55
C LEU A 224 -1.41 -21.14 0.92
N VAL A 225 -1.32 -22.35 1.49
CA VAL A 225 -1.65 -22.60 2.91
C VAL A 225 -0.74 -21.82 3.85
N SER A 226 0.58 -21.82 3.60
CA SER A 226 1.53 -21.02 4.38
C SER A 226 1.25 -19.52 4.30
N THR A 227 0.80 -19.02 3.16
CA THR A 227 0.41 -17.61 2.99
C THR A 227 -0.85 -17.28 3.77
N ILE A 228 -1.85 -18.18 3.76
CA ILE A 228 -3.05 -18.03 4.59
C ILE A 228 -2.64 -17.94 6.05
N LEU A 229 -1.82 -18.87 6.55
CA LEU A 229 -1.36 -18.83 7.94
C LEU A 229 -0.63 -17.53 8.29
N LEU A 230 0.23 -17.03 7.39
CA LEU A 230 0.91 -15.75 7.58
C LEU A 230 -0.08 -14.57 7.68
N PHE A 231 -1.07 -14.52 6.80
CA PHE A 231 -2.08 -13.46 6.82
C PHE A 231 -2.96 -13.52 8.06
N ILE A 232 -3.28 -14.73 8.55
CA ILE A 232 -3.98 -14.92 9.82
C ILE A 232 -3.13 -14.38 10.99
N MET A 233 -1.84 -14.74 11.06
CA MET A 233 -0.93 -14.24 12.10
C MET A 233 -0.78 -12.72 12.05
N LEU A 234 -0.63 -12.16 10.84
CA LEU A 234 -0.60 -10.71 10.64
C LEU A 234 -1.86 -10.04 11.17
N LYS A 235 -3.03 -10.64 10.91
CA LYS A 235 -4.31 -10.12 11.39
C LYS A 235 -4.40 -10.08 12.91
N PHE A 236 -3.97 -11.13 13.58
CA PHE A 236 -3.90 -11.14 15.05
C PHE A 236 -2.92 -10.09 15.57
N PHE A 237 -1.74 -9.95 14.93
CA PHE A 237 -0.76 -8.93 15.31
C PHE A 237 -1.29 -7.50 15.15
N LEU A 238 -1.96 -7.21 14.02
CA LEU A 238 -2.59 -5.90 13.81
C LEU A 238 -3.70 -5.63 14.82
N GLY A 239 -4.55 -6.63 15.10
CA GLY A 239 -5.57 -6.51 16.15
C GLY A 239 -4.99 -6.26 17.55
N PHE A 240 -3.80 -6.78 17.84
CA PHE A 240 -3.11 -6.55 19.11
C PHE A 240 -2.50 -5.13 19.24
N ILE A 241 -2.23 -4.45 18.11
CA ILE A 241 -1.70 -3.08 18.08
C ILE A 241 -2.84 -2.08 17.78
N ASP A 242 -4.06 -2.39 18.19
CA ASP A 242 -5.26 -1.54 18.07
C ASP A 242 -5.65 -1.14 16.62
N PHE A 243 -5.22 -1.90 15.60
CA PHE A 243 -5.70 -1.69 14.24
C PHE A 243 -7.07 -2.34 14.03
N ALA A 244 -8.10 -1.51 14.14
CA ALA A 244 -9.48 -1.93 13.96
C ALA A 244 -9.90 -2.07 12.49
N ILE A 245 -10.85 -2.97 12.23
CA ILE A 245 -11.38 -3.30 10.90
C ILE A 245 -12.08 -2.11 10.22
N TRP A 246 -12.60 -1.16 11.01
CA TRP A 246 -13.28 0.04 10.52
C TRP A 246 -12.37 1.24 10.27
N ASN A 247 -11.10 1.16 10.66
CA ASN A 247 -10.14 2.27 10.57
C ASN A 247 -9.61 2.44 9.14
N GLU A 248 -9.55 3.67 8.66
CA GLU A 248 -8.94 4.07 7.38
C GLU A 248 -7.49 3.62 7.24
N LEU A 249 -6.74 3.58 8.34
CA LEU A 249 -5.34 3.16 8.35
C LEU A 249 -5.18 1.69 7.93
N THR A 250 -6.17 0.85 8.19
CA THR A 250 -6.15 -0.57 7.78
C THR A 250 -6.18 -0.70 6.25
N TYR A 251 -7.03 0.08 5.58
CA TYR A 251 -7.08 0.11 4.10
C TYR A 251 -5.86 0.80 3.49
N PHE A 252 -5.30 1.82 4.16
CA PHE A 252 -4.01 2.39 3.79
C PHE A 252 -2.89 1.33 3.85
N ILE A 253 -2.79 0.55 4.93
CA ILE A 253 -1.83 -0.56 5.05
C ILE A 253 -2.00 -1.56 3.91
N TYR A 254 -3.24 -1.93 3.58
CA TYR A 254 -3.53 -2.84 2.48
C TYR A 254 -3.15 -2.29 1.10
N LEU A 255 -3.35 -0.98 0.89
CA LEU A 255 -2.92 -0.31 -0.35
C LEU A 255 -1.40 -0.41 -0.51
N ILE A 256 -0.66 -0.05 0.53
CA ILE A 256 0.81 -0.07 0.52
C ILE A 256 1.32 -1.50 0.33
N PHE A 257 0.75 -2.46 1.05
CA PHE A 257 1.06 -3.88 0.90
C PHE A 257 0.84 -4.34 -0.55
N TYR A 258 -0.35 -4.08 -1.11
CA TYR A 258 -0.70 -4.46 -2.47
C TYR A 258 0.22 -3.82 -3.53
N ALA A 259 0.54 -2.53 -3.37
CA ALA A 259 1.45 -1.83 -4.28
C ALA A 259 2.87 -2.40 -4.24
N ILE A 260 3.37 -2.76 -3.05
CA ILE A 260 4.68 -3.40 -2.85
C ILE A 260 4.67 -4.82 -3.46
N THR A 261 3.61 -5.61 -3.26
CA THR A 261 3.45 -6.92 -3.91
C THR A 261 3.60 -6.79 -5.44
N LEU A 262 2.89 -5.84 -6.04
CA LEU A 262 2.94 -5.59 -7.48
C LEU A 262 4.33 -5.15 -7.93
N LEU A 263 5.00 -4.29 -7.16
CA LEU A 263 6.36 -3.82 -7.46
C LEU A 263 7.40 -4.95 -7.39
N ILE A 264 7.36 -5.78 -6.35
CA ILE A 264 8.26 -6.95 -6.22
C ILE A 264 7.98 -7.94 -7.37
N SER A 265 6.73 -8.10 -7.77
CA SER A 265 6.42 -8.92 -8.93
C SER A 265 6.99 -8.33 -10.22
N TYR A 266 6.96 -7.00 -10.37
CA TYR A 266 7.48 -6.29 -11.53
C TYR A 266 9.00 -6.42 -11.69
N SER A 267 9.74 -6.52 -10.58
CA SER A 267 11.20 -6.73 -10.61
C SER A 267 11.60 -8.14 -11.06
N SER A 268 10.65 -9.08 -11.18
CA SER A 268 10.87 -10.40 -11.77
C SER A 268 10.59 -10.39 -13.29
N PRO A 269 11.52 -10.84 -14.15
CA PRO A 269 11.31 -10.92 -15.59
C PRO A 269 10.04 -11.70 -16.00
N LYS A 270 9.65 -12.69 -15.20
CA LYS A 270 8.48 -13.55 -15.45
C LYS A 270 7.15 -12.81 -15.35
N PHE A 271 7.06 -11.78 -14.51
CA PHE A 271 5.83 -11.04 -14.25
C PHE A 271 5.89 -9.57 -14.70
N ARG A 272 6.97 -9.18 -15.39
CA ARG A 272 7.14 -7.83 -15.92
C ARG A 272 6.12 -7.54 -17.03
N GLU A 273 5.24 -6.58 -16.76
CA GLU A 273 4.17 -6.11 -17.65
C GLU A 273 4.35 -4.61 -17.91
N ALA A 274 4.31 -4.18 -19.18
CA ALA A 274 4.71 -2.82 -19.58
C ALA A 274 3.86 -1.69 -18.96
N ASN A 275 2.64 -1.99 -18.59
CA ASN A 275 1.67 -1.05 -18.02
C ASN A 275 1.56 -1.13 -16.49
N LEU A 276 2.15 -2.16 -15.87
CA LEU A 276 2.08 -2.35 -14.42
C LEU A 276 2.66 -1.15 -13.64
N PRO A 277 3.76 -0.49 -14.05
CA PRO A 277 4.25 0.71 -13.36
C PRO A 277 3.23 1.86 -13.30
N MET A 278 2.46 2.06 -14.37
CA MET A 278 1.42 3.11 -14.41
C MET A 278 0.27 2.78 -13.46
N VAL A 279 -0.12 1.50 -13.40
CA VAL A 279 -1.16 1.04 -12.47
C VAL A 279 -0.68 1.15 -11.02
N ILE A 280 0.55 0.77 -10.70
CA ILE A 280 1.13 0.95 -9.36
C ILE A 280 1.07 2.44 -8.96
N GLY A 281 1.51 3.35 -9.84
CA GLY A 281 1.46 4.78 -9.56
C GLY A 281 0.04 5.32 -9.35
N PHE A 282 -0.92 4.88 -10.18
CA PHE A 282 -2.32 5.25 -10.04
C PHE A 282 -2.94 4.74 -8.73
N LEU A 283 -2.67 3.48 -8.35
CA LEU A 283 -3.15 2.92 -7.08
C LEU A 283 -2.53 3.66 -5.90
N LEU A 284 -1.22 3.89 -5.93
CA LEU A 284 -0.54 4.65 -4.89
C LEU A 284 -1.13 6.03 -4.76
N ALA A 285 -1.55 6.71 -5.83
CA ALA A 285 -2.24 7.99 -5.74
C ALA A 285 -3.53 7.93 -4.90
N GLY A 286 -4.18 6.77 -4.79
CA GLY A 286 -5.31 6.55 -3.88
C GLY A 286 -4.96 6.59 -2.38
N TYR A 287 -3.68 6.77 -2.00
CA TYR A 287 -3.30 6.83 -0.58
C TYR A 287 -4.03 7.96 0.17
N ILE A 288 -4.27 9.08 -0.51
CA ILE A 288 -5.02 10.23 0.01
C ILE A 288 -6.52 9.94 0.18
N SER A 289 -7.06 8.86 -0.38
CA SER A 289 -8.42 8.42 -0.06
C SER A 289 -8.54 7.95 1.39
N PHE A 290 -7.44 7.46 1.98
CA PHE A 290 -7.41 6.80 3.28
C PHE A 290 -6.60 7.57 4.32
N SER A 291 -5.45 8.14 3.97
CA SER A 291 -4.62 8.84 4.94
C SER A 291 -3.74 9.91 4.29
N TRP A 292 -4.23 11.16 4.32
CA TRP A 292 -3.45 12.33 3.89
C TRP A 292 -2.26 12.61 4.78
N GLU A 293 -2.39 12.37 6.09
CA GLU A 293 -1.34 12.60 7.09
C GLU A 293 -0.07 11.78 6.78
N ASN A 294 -0.23 10.64 6.10
CA ASN A 294 0.86 9.80 5.64
C ASN A 294 1.47 10.21 4.28
N SER A 295 1.24 11.44 3.80
CA SER A 295 1.81 11.95 2.54
C SER A 295 3.35 11.95 2.50
N TYR A 296 4.03 12.34 3.58
CA TYR A 296 5.50 12.31 3.62
C TYR A 296 6.06 10.88 3.71
N PRO A 297 5.53 9.97 4.56
CA PRO A 297 5.84 8.55 4.47
C PRO A 297 5.69 7.96 3.06
N MET A 298 4.70 8.44 2.29
CA MET A 298 4.52 8.04 0.90
C MET A 298 5.70 8.49 0.00
N ILE A 299 6.26 9.69 0.17
CA ILE A 299 7.49 10.11 -0.54
C ILE A 299 8.63 9.15 -0.27
N PHE A 300 8.78 8.73 0.98
CA PHE A 300 9.86 7.85 1.41
C PHE A 300 9.74 6.48 0.76
N LEU A 301 8.52 5.97 0.66
CA LEU A 301 8.24 4.77 -0.12
C LEU A 301 8.60 4.98 -1.60
N LEU A 302 8.15 6.07 -2.25
CA LEU A 302 8.48 6.36 -3.65
C LEU A 302 9.99 6.45 -3.89
N TYR A 303 10.73 7.09 -2.97
CA TYR A 303 12.18 7.14 -3.01
C TYR A 303 12.76 5.72 -3.00
N CYS A 304 12.34 4.86 -2.07
CA CYS A 304 12.86 3.49 -2.00
C CYS A 304 12.53 2.69 -3.28
N ILE A 305 11.33 2.88 -3.84
CA ILE A 305 10.91 2.25 -5.10
C ILE A 305 11.84 2.64 -6.26
N VAL A 306 12.26 3.91 -6.36
CA VAL A 306 13.24 4.37 -7.38
C VAL A 306 14.50 3.52 -7.34
N PHE A 307 15.10 3.39 -6.16
CA PHE A 307 16.36 2.68 -6.02
C PHE A 307 16.23 1.19 -6.20
N THR A 308 15.11 0.58 -5.77
CA THR A 308 14.85 -0.84 -6.01
C THR A 308 14.67 -1.15 -7.50
N LEU A 309 14.00 -0.27 -8.26
CA LEU A 309 13.88 -0.44 -9.71
C LEU A 309 15.22 -0.24 -10.41
N GLN A 310 16.01 0.73 -9.97
CA GLN A 310 17.35 0.95 -10.49
C GLN A 310 18.28 -0.25 -10.20
N SER A 311 18.25 -0.82 -8.99
CA SER A 311 19.10 -1.95 -8.63
C SER A 311 18.76 -3.25 -9.39
N THR A 312 17.56 -3.32 -9.97
CA THR A 312 17.05 -4.51 -10.65
C THR A 312 17.06 -4.39 -12.17
N LEU A 313 16.95 -3.18 -12.72
CA LEU A 313 16.83 -2.93 -14.15
C LEU A 313 18.02 -2.11 -14.67
N SER A 314 18.75 -2.65 -15.64
CA SER A 314 19.90 -1.96 -16.26
C SER A 314 19.54 -1.00 -17.40
N LYS A 315 18.28 -0.99 -17.87
CA LYS A 315 17.79 -0.14 -18.96
C LYS A 315 16.30 0.16 -18.81
N ASN A 316 15.86 1.32 -19.31
CA ASN A 316 14.47 1.77 -19.39
C ASN A 316 13.79 2.00 -18.02
N TYR A 317 14.54 2.01 -16.91
CA TYR A 317 13.96 2.15 -15.59
C TYR A 317 13.45 3.59 -15.33
N THR A 318 14.04 4.59 -15.98
CA THR A 318 13.63 6.00 -15.83
C THR A 318 12.16 6.22 -16.22
N LYS A 319 11.72 5.58 -17.32
CA LYS A 319 10.32 5.65 -17.77
C LYS A 319 9.37 5.04 -16.75
N ASP A 320 9.75 3.91 -16.17
CA ASP A 320 8.93 3.15 -15.22
C ASP A 320 8.83 3.89 -13.88
N ILE A 321 9.94 4.49 -13.43
CA ILE A 321 9.99 5.39 -12.28
C ILE A 321 9.00 6.54 -12.43
N ILE A 322 9.04 7.24 -13.57
CA ILE A 322 8.17 8.41 -13.80
C ILE A 322 6.69 7.98 -13.76
N LYS A 323 6.34 6.83 -14.36
CA LYS A 323 4.97 6.29 -14.32
C LYS A 323 4.47 6.00 -12.91
N ILE A 324 5.34 5.50 -12.03
CA ILE A 324 4.99 5.15 -10.64
C ILE A 324 4.84 6.42 -9.79
N ILE A 325 5.71 7.41 -9.99
CA ILE A 325 5.87 8.53 -9.06
C ILE A 325 4.99 9.73 -9.43
N MET A 326 4.63 9.88 -10.71
CA MET A 326 3.92 11.06 -11.19
C MET A 326 2.61 11.33 -10.43
N PHE A 327 1.71 10.34 -10.33
CA PHE A 327 0.40 10.55 -9.69
C PHE A 327 0.50 10.81 -8.18
N PRO A 328 1.27 10.03 -7.38
CA PRO A 328 1.43 10.32 -5.96
C PRO A 328 2.09 11.69 -5.68
N LEU A 329 3.04 12.15 -6.50
CA LEU A 329 3.65 13.47 -6.33
C LEU A 329 2.68 14.63 -6.61
N ILE A 330 1.77 14.47 -7.57
CA ILE A 330 0.73 15.48 -7.82
C ILE A 330 -0.09 15.69 -6.53
N ASN A 331 -0.53 14.62 -5.90
CA ASN A 331 -1.26 14.67 -4.64
C ASN A 331 -0.44 15.31 -3.52
N LEU A 332 0.87 15.12 -3.54
CA LEU A 332 1.76 15.71 -2.55
C LEU A 332 1.92 17.23 -2.71
N ILE A 333 1.98 17.74 -3.93
CA ILE A 333 1.97 19.19 -4.18
C ILE A 333 0.76 19.81 -3.52
N PHE A 334 -0.40 19.20 -3.73
CA PHE A 334 -1.66 19.64 -3.16
C PHE A 334 -1.71 19.54 -1.64
N PHE A 335 -1.22 18.44 -1.07
CA PHE A 335 -1.04 18.30 0.37
C PHE A 335 -0.25 19.48 0.95
N ASN A 336 0.86 19.85 0.32
CA ASN A 336 1.68 20.98 0.76
C ASN A 336 0.95 22.33 0.58
N VAL A 337 0.16 22.51 -0.48
CA VAL A 337 -0.66 23.72 -0.67
C VAL A 337 -1.69 23.86 0.46
N LEU A 338 -2.38 22.78 0.83
CA LEU A 338 -3.35 22.81 1.94
C LEU A 338 -2.68 23.08 3.29
N GLN A 339 -1.49 22.52 3.51
CA GLN A 339 -0.67 22.79 4.71
C GLN A 339 0.00 24.17 4.71
N ARG A 340 -0.22 25.00 3.67
CA ARG A 340 0.44 26.31 3.47
C ARG A 340 1.97 26.22 3.41
N LEU A 341 2.49 25.04 3.07
CA LEU A 341 3.90 24.73 2.84
C LEU A 341 4.27 25.06 1.38
N TYR A 342 4.13 26.33 1.01
CA TYR A 342 4.24 26.78 -0.38
C TYR A 342 5.62 26.52 -0.99
N VAL A 343 6.69 26.62 -0.20
CA VAL A 343 8.06 26.34 -0.67
C VAL A 343 8.17 24.88 -1.10
N GLN A 344 7.68 23.95 -0.29
CA GLN A 344 7.64 22.52 -0.59
C GLN A 344 6.77 22.27 -1.83
N ALA A 345 5.59 22.89 -1.93
CA ALA A 345 4.72 22.77 -3.10
C ALA A 345 5.42 23.18 -4.40
N VAL A 346 6.17 24.29 -4.38
CA VAL A 346 6.97 24.75 -5.53
C VAL A 346 8.08 23.75 -5.88
N ILE A 347 8.82 23.24 -4.89
CA ILE A 347 9.88 22.25 -5.10
C ILE A 347 9.32 21.01 -5.80
N PHE A 348 8.22 20.43 -5.31
CA PHE A 348 7.61 19.25 -5.92
C PHE A 348 7.01 19.56 -7.31
N SER A 349 6.48 20.76 -7.52
CA SER A 349 6.00 21.19 -8.85
C SER A 349 7.13 21.26 -9.88
N VAL A 350 8.29 21.78 -9.48
CA VAL A 350 9.50 21.82 -10.32
C VAL A 350 9.98 20.40 -10.63
N ILE A 351 9.96 19.48 -9.67
CA ILE A 351 10.30 18.07 -9.91
C ILE A 351 9.37 17.44 -10.95
N ILE A 352 8.07 17.69 -10.89
CA ILE A 352 7.12 17.20 -11.90
C ILE A 352 7.39 17.81 -13.27
N LEU A 353 7.67 19.12 -13.36
CA LEU A 353 8.06 19.77 -14.60
C LEU A 353 9.33 19.13 -15.20
N ILE A 354 10.32 18.82 -14.36
CA ILE A 354 11.51 18.07 -14.77
C ILE A 354 11.13 16.69 -15.33
N PHE A 355 10.18 15.98 -14.72
CA PHE A 355 9.72 14.70 -15.27
C PHE A 355 9.07 14.85 -16.65
N PHE A 356 8.27 15.89 -16.89
CA PHE A 356 7.75 16.17 -18.23
C PHE A 356 8.85 16.47 -19.25
N LEU A 357 9.88 17.22 -18.86
CA LEU A 357 11.07 17.45 -19.70
C LEU A 357 11.81 16.14 -19.99
N VAL A 358 11.99 15.28 -18.98
CA VAL A 358 12.62 13.96 -19.16
C VAL A 358 11.80 13.11 -20.12
N ILE A 359 10.47 13.02 -19.95
CA ILE A 359 9.57 12.31 -20.89
C ILE A 359 9.77 12.83 -22.31
N TYR A 360 9.77 14.15 -22.51
CA TYR A 360 10.01 14.77 -23.81
C TYR A 360 11.36 14.36 -24.39
N PHE A 361 12.44 14.38 -23.60
CA PHE A 361 13.75 13.89 -24.04
C PHE A 361 13.75 12.39 -24.33
N MET A 362 12.96 11.57 -23.62
CA MET A 362 12.83 10.13 -23.93
C MET A 362 12.23 9.91 -25.32
N THR A 363 11.30 10.76 -25.74
CA THR A 363 10.68 10.67 -27.07
C THR A 363 11.60 11.12 -28.21
N LYS A 364 12.50 12.09 -27.97
CA LYS A 364 13.34 12.69 -29.02
C LYS A 364 14.78 12.20 -29.06
N ASN A 365 15.42 11.92 -27.91
CA ASN A 365 16.86 11.67 -27.80
C ASN A 365 17.17 10.59 -26.75
N TYR A 366 16.66 9.37 -26.97
CA TYR A 366 16.81 8.25 -26.04
C TYR A 366 18.27 7.92 -25.67
N SER A 367 19.24 8.20 -26.56
CA SER A 367 20.68 7.99 -26.31
C SER A 367 21.22 8.79 -25.12
N LYS A 368 20.69 9.99 -24.86
CA LYS A 368 21.10 10.81 -23.70
C LYS A 368 20.63 10.21 -22.38
N ILE A 369 19.45 9.60 -22.37
CA ILE A 369 18.90 8.95 -21.17
C ILE A 369 19.62 7.64 -20.88
N ILE A 370 19.99 6.86 -21.90
CA ILE A 370 20.82 5.68 -21.67
C ILE A 370 22.15 6.08 -21.00
N LYS A 371 22.80 7.15 -21.47
CA LYS A 371 24.03 7.65 -20.83
C LYS A 371 23.80 8.03 -19.36
N PHE A 372 22.71 8.70 -19.05
CA PHE A 372 22.31 9.01 -17.67
C PHE A 372 22.09 7.74 -16.84
N GLU A 373 21.28 6.79 -17.34
CA GLU A 373 20.98 5.52 -16.67
C GLU A 373 22.28 4.75 -16.35
N THR A 374 23.20 4.66 -17.32
CA THR A 374 24.50 3.99 -17.13
C THR A 374 25.42 4.71 -16.14
N ALA A 375 25.42 6.05 -16.11
CA ALA A 375 26.23 6.82 -15.17
C ALA A 375 25.74 6.62 -13.72
N PHE A 376 24.41 6.59 -13.53
CA PHE A 376 23.77 6.31 -12.26
C PHE A 376 24.03 4.89 -11.77
N ASP A 377 23.95 3.89 -12.65
CA ASP A 377 24.21 2.48 -12.32
C ASP A 377 25.66 2.24 -11.87
N ASN A 378 26.62 2.90 -12.51
CA ASN A 378 28.03 2.80 -12.14
C ASN A 378 28.31 3.32 -10.73
N HIS A 379 27.57 4.34 -10.29
CA HIS A 379 27.73 4.99 -8.98
C HIS A 379 26.60 4.68 -7.99
N ASN A 380 25.85 3.59 -8.20
CA ASN A 380 24.65 3.26 -7.41
C ASN A 380 24.88 3.30 -5.88
N LYS A 381 26.04 2.81 -5.38
CA LYS A 381 26.37 2.85 -3.95
C LYS A 381 26.40 4.28 -3.38
N PHE A 382 26.95 5.22 -4.14
CA PHE A 382 27.01 6.62 -3.74
C PHE A 382 25.60 7.21 -3.67
N PHE A 383 24.79 7.03 -4.71
CA PHE A 383 23.42 7.55 -4.74
C PHE A 383 22.52 6.96 -3.65
N MET A 384 22.67 5.66 -3.35
CA MET A 384 21.91 5.00 -2.29
C MET A 384 22.27 5.50 -0.89
N LEU A 385 23.54 5.84 -0.65
CA LEU A 385 24.03 6.29 0.67
C LEU A 385 24.03 7.83 0.83
N PHE A 386 23.91 8.59 -0.26
CA PHE A 386 24.00 10.04 -0.23
C PHE A 386 22.97 10.67 0.72
N LEU A 387 21.68 10.38 0.53
CA LEU A 387 20.61 10.94 1.34
C LEU A 387 20.70 10.50 2.82
N PRO A 388 20.88 9.21 3.15
CA PRO A 388 21.07 8.77 4.53
C PRO A 388 22.26 9.43 5.24
N VAL A 389 23.41 9.55 4.56
CA VAL A 389 24.63 10.17 5.13
C VAL A 389 24.41 11.65 5.38
N VAL A 390 23.77 12.38 4.46
CA VAL A 390 23.45 13.80 4.65
C VAL A 390 22.47 13.99 5.81
N PHE A 391 21.38 13.21 5.87
CA PHE A 391 20.38 13.34 6.94
C PHE A 391 20.94 12.98 8.32
N SER A 392 21.75 11.91 8.40
CA SER A 392 22.42 11.53 9.64
C SER A 392 23.46 12.56 10.08
N ALA A 393 24.23 13.14 9.16
CA ALA A 393 25.20 14.19 9.48
C ALA A 393 24.53 15.46 10.02
N ILE A 394 23.44 15.92 9.37
CA ILE A 394 22.66 17.07 9.86
C ILE A 394 22.03 16.75 11.22
N SER A 395 21.49 15.55 11.38
CA SER A 395 20.95 15.11 12.67
C SER A 395 22.00 15.14 13.77
N LEU A 396 23.21 14.61 13.53
CA LEU A 396 24.33 14.66 14.47
C LEU A 396 24.70 16.09 14.87
N ILE A 397 24.69 17.04 13.93
CA ILE A 397 24.91 18.46 14.23
C ILE A 397 23.82 18.98 15.18
N LEU A 398 22.55 18.68 14.90
CA LEU A 398 21.42 19.05 15.78
C LEU A 398 21.51 18.38 17.16
N ILE A 399 22.05 17.16 17.22
CA ILE A 399 22.31 16.43 18.47
C ILE A 399 23.33 17.15 19.32
N LEU A 400 24.48 17.45 18.72
CA LEU A 400 25.59 18.12 19.38
C LEU A 400 25.19 19.53 19.82
N SER A 401 24.31 20.20 19.08
CA SER A 401 23.84 21.54 19.46
C SER A 401 22.80 21.55 20.60
N SER A 402 22.05 20.46 20.81
CA SER A 402 20.94 20.45 21.77
C SER A 402 21.31 19.98 23.18
N ASN A 403 22.55 19.55 23.42
CA ASN A 403 23.04 19.03 24.71
C ASN A 403 22.11 17.98 25.38
N GLN A 404 21.32 17.24 24.60
CA GLN A 404 20.44 16.18 25.10
C GLN A 404 21.23 14.88 25.23
N ASN A 405 20.93 14.08 26.26
CA ASN A 405 21.53 12.77 26.46
C ASN A 405 21.20 11.84 25.27
N LEU A 406 22.24 11.30 24.63
CA LEU A 406 22.12 10.40 23.47
C LEU A 406 21.22 9.19 23.76
N LYS A 407 21.28 8.65 24.97
CA LYS A 407 20.48 7.47 25.37
C LYS A 407 18.98 7.77 25.37
N ASP A 408 18.56 8.83 26.04
CA ASP A 408 17.15 9.20 26.18
C ASP A 408 16.53 9.57 24.82
N MET A 409 17.34 10.12 23.91
CA MET A 409 16.91 10.38 22.55
C MET A 409 16.76 9.11 21.71
N PHE A 410 17.73 8.20 21.74
CA PHE A 410 17.60 6.94 21.02
C PHE A 410 16.32 6.22 21.45
N ILE A 411 16.01 6.18 22.74
CA ILE A 411 14.78 5.56 23.25
C ILE A 411 13.51 6.22 22.66
N ASN A 412 13.47 7.56 22.59
CA ASN A 412 12.32 8.28 22.02
C ASN A 412 12.14 8.06 20.51
N TYR A 413 13.23 7.91 19.75
CA TYR A 413 13.18 7.73 18.29
C TYR A 413 13.18 6.25 17.84
N LEU A 414 13.42 5.31 18.76
CA LEU A 414 13.20 3.88 18.59
C LEU A 414 11.71 3.50 18.59
N SER A 415 10.82 4.49 18.65
CA SER A 415 9.39 4.34 18.94
C SER A 415 8.70 3.22 18.16
N PHE A 416 9.01 3.01 16.88
CA PHE A 416 8.35 1.95 16.11
C PHE A 416 8.85 0.53 16.49
N ILE A 417 10.16 0.35 16.64
CA ILE A 417 10.75 -0.95 17.07
C ILE A 417 10.33 -1.23 18.51
N TYR A 418 10.33 -0.19 19.35
CA TYR A 418 9.86 -0.26 20.72
C TYR A 418 8.36 -0.59 20.83
N LYS A 419 7.51 0.01 19.99
CA LYS A 419 6.08 -0.31 19.89
C LYS A 419 5.85 -1.75 19.42
N TRP A 420 6.74 -2.34 18.64
CA TRP A 420 6.58 -3.72 18.15
C TRP A 420 7.19 -4.78 19.04
N THR A 421 8.12 -4.41 19.91
CA THR A 421 8.60 -5.26 21.00
C THR A 421 7.66 -5.21 22.21
N ILE A 422 6.43 -4.71 22.05
CA ILE A 422 5.42 -4.58 23.11
C ILE A 422 5.05 -5.90 23.78
N LEU A 423 5.28 -7.04 23.11
CA LEU A 423 5.14 -8.38 23.70
C LEU A 423 6.08 -8.62 24.89
N VAL A 424 7.11 -7.78 25.08
CA VAL A 424 8.02 -7.84 26.21
C VAL A 424 7.50 -6.93 27.31
N GLU A 425 6.88 -7.48 28.35
CA GLU A 425 6.22 -6.71 29.42
C GLU A 425 7.19 -5.80 30.20
N LEU A 426 8.42 -6.26 30.44
CA LEU A 426 9.46 -5.51 31.16
C LEU A 426 10.01 -4.33 30.34
N PRO A 427 9.80 -3.06 30.75
CA PRO A 427 10.22 -1.89 29.99
C PRO A 427 11.73 -1.84 29.73
N ALA A 428 12.55 -2.15 30.74
CA ALA A 428 14.01 -2.16 30.61
C ALA A 428 14.49 -3.22 29.61
N ALA A 429 13.90 -4.41 29.61
CA ALA A 429 14.23 -5.46 28.64
C ALA A 429 13.80 -5.05 27.22
N ARG A 430 12.63 -4.41 27.10
CA ARG A 430 12.10 -3.89 25.83
C ARG A 430 13.01 -2.84 25.20
N GLU A 431 13.54 -1.91 26.00
CA GLU A 431 14.52 -0.91 25.56
C GLU A 431 15.79 -1.54 25.01
N TRP A 432 16.36 -2.52 25.73
CA TRP A 432 17.57 -3.23 25.27
C TRP A 432 17.33 -4.03 24.00
N ILE A 433 16.21 -4.73 23.89
CA ILE A 433 15.85 -5.48 22.68
C ILE A 433 15.68 -4.50 21.51
N ALA A 434 14.96 -3.39 21.70
CA ALA A 434 14.77 -2.39 20.64
C ALA A 434 16.11 -1.80 20.17
N LEU A 435 17.01 -1.48 21.10
CA LEU A 435 18.34 -0.97 20.79
C LEU A 435 19.17 -1.99 20.01
N ILE A 436 19.25 -3.24 20.51
CA ILE A 436 20.02 -4.32 19.86
C ILE A 436 19.47 -4.60 18.46
N SER A 437 18.14 -4.77 18.33
CA SER A 437 17.49 -5.01 17.04
C SER A 437 17.79 -3.90 16.04
N THR A 438 17.80 -2.64 16.48
CA THR A 438 18.10 -1.50 15.62
C THR A 438 19.54 -1.51 15.14
N ILE A 439 20.50 -1.71 16.04
CA ILE A 439 21.93 -1.80 15.66
C ILE A 439 22.12 -2.95 14.66
N LEU A 440 21.50 -4.10 14.93
CA LEU A 440 21.59 -5.28 14.09
C LEU A 440 20.99 -5.01 12.69
N LEU A 441 19.83 -4.35 12.62
CA LEU A 441 19.23 -3.92 11.35
C LEU A 441 20.11 -2.92 10.61
N ILE A 442 20.75 -1.95 11.28
CA ILE A 442 21.66 -0.97 10.65
C ILE A 442 22.85 -1.72 10.03
N VAL A 443 23.49 -2.60 10.81
CA VAL A 443 24.66 -3.38 10.36
C VAL A 443 24.28 -4.26 9.17
N LEU A 444 23.19 -5.04 9.27
CA LEU A 444 22.74 -5.89 8.18
C LEU A 444 22.41 -5.09 6.92
N SER A 445 21.76 -3.95 7.09
CA SER A 445 21.39 -3.07 5.98
C SER A 445 22.63 -2.50 5.29
N LEU A 446 23.63 -2.03 6.05
CA LEU A 446 24.88 -1.53 5.48
C LEU A 446 25.66 -2.64 4.77
N VAL A 447 25.82 -3.79 5.42
CA VAL A 447 26.48 -4.96 4.83
C VAL A 447 25.81 -5.35 3.52
N TRP A 448 24.47 -5.39 3.49
CA TRP A 448 23.69 -5.70 2.28
C TRP A 448 24.06 -4.78 1.11
N ILE A 449 24.12 -3.45 1.32
CA ILE A 449 24.49 -2.48 0.26
C ILE A 449 25.86 -2.81 -0.35
N PHE A 450 26.83 -3.23 0.46
CA PHE A 450 28.17 -3.55 -0.04
C PHE A 450 28.23 -4.86 -0.82
N ILE A 451 27.50 -5.89 -0.37
CA ILE A 451 27.49 -7.22 -0.99
C ILE A 451 26.45 -7.37 -2.11
N ARG A 452 25.49 -6.45 -2.24
CA ARG A 452 24.34 -6.55 -3.14
C ARG A 452 24.70 -6.88 -4.59
N LYS A 453 25.81 -6.34 -5.09
CA LYS A 453 26.31 -6.60 -6.46
C LYS A 453 26.64 -8.07 -6.73
N ARG A 454 26.80 -8.91 -5.69
CA ARG A 454 27.09 -10.34 -5.81
C ARG A 454 25.84 -11.20 -6.05
N PHE A 455 24.63 -10.65 -5.87
CA PHE A 455 23.38 -11.38 -5.98
C PHE A 455 22.62 -11.00 -7.26
N GLU A 456 22.07 -11.99 -7.95
CA GLU A 456 21.23 -11.76 -9.12
C GLU A 456 19.89 -11.11 -8.74
N PRO A 457 19.34 -10.22 -9.59
CA PRO A 457 18.01 -9.65 -9.39
C PRO A 457 16.92 -10.73 -9.30
N SER A 458 16.20 -10.75 -8.18
CA SER A 458 15.08 -11.65 -7.88
C SER A 458 14.05 -10.92 -7.02
N GLN A 459 12.88 -11.55 -6.81
CA GLN A 459 11.85 -11.03 -5.90
C GLN A 459 12.40 -10.85 -4.48
N THR A 460 13.19 -11.81 -3.99
CA THR A 460 13.83 -11.77 -2.67
C THR A 460 14.82 -10.62 -2.55
N THR A 461 15.71 -10.43 -3.53
CA THR A 461 16.65 -9.32 -3.48
C THR A 461 15.96 -7.97 -3.61
N ALA A 462 14.83 -7.88 -4.33
CA ALA A 462 14.08 -6.63 -4.49
C ALA A 462 13.42 -6.20 -3.18
N ILE A 463 12.79 -7.11 -2.43
CA ILE A 463 12.23 -6.76 -1.11
C ILE A 463 13.34 -6.48 -0.10
N ILE A 464 14.46 -7.20 -0.12
CA ILE A 464 15.59 -6.86 0.76
C ILE A 464 16.14 -5.47 0.43
N ASP A 465 16.33 -5.14 -0.87
CA ASP A 465 16.74 -3.79 -1.29
C ASP A 465 15.76 -2.73 -0.78
N LEU A 466 14.46 -2.93 -0.99
CA LEU A 466 13.43 -1.99 -0.57
C LEU A 466 13.43 -1.79 0.96
N THR A 467 13.48 -2.87 1.74
CA THR A 467 13.49 -2.86 3.21
C THR A 467 14.77 -2.22 3.76
N THR A 468 15.93 -2.58 3.22
CA THR A 468 17.24 -2.06 3.63
C THR A 468 17.37 -0.56 3.36
N ILE A 469 16.99 -0.12 2.15
CA ILE A 469 17.05 1.29 1.77
C ILE A 469 16.06 2.10 2.61
N SER A 470 14.84 1.60 2.79
CA SER A 470 13.84 2.24 3.65
C SER A 470 14.38 2.42 5.07
N PHE A 471 14.96 1.36 5.64
CA PHE A 471 15.46 1.39 7.00
C PHE A 471 16.62 2.38 7.18
N ILE A 472 17.65 2.30 6.36
CA ILE A 472 18.81 3.20 6.45
C ILE A 472 18.41 4.66 6.23
N THR A 473 17.52 4.90 5.27
CA THR A 473 17.20 6.25 4.81
C THR A 473 16.16 6.96 5.67
N PHE A 474 15.18 6.23 6.24
CA PHE A 474 14.02 6.88 6.86
C PHE A 474 13.66 6.35 8.25
N TYR A 475 14.02 5.10 8.58
CA TYR A 475 13.68 4.48 9.86
C TYR A 475 14.86 4.32 10.83
N ASN A 476 16.04 4.81 10.43
CA ASN A 476 17.19 4.90 11.32
C ASN A 476 16.93 5.99 12.38
N PRO A 477 17.08 5.72 13.70
CA PRO A 477 16.85 6.72 14.76
C PRO A 477 17.60 8.04 14.57
N LEU A 478 18.81 8.01 14.00
CA LEU A 478 19.55 9.23 13.70
C LEU A 478 18.83 10.06 12.64
N VAL A 479 18.32 9.42 11.59
CA VAL A 479 17.64 10.12 10.50
C VAL A 479 16.24 10.58 10.93
N ILE A 480 15.52 9.75 11.69
CA ILE A 480 14.18 10.07 12.23
C ILE A 480 14.19 11.41 12.96
N ARG A 481 15.24 11.69 13.76
CA ARG A 481 15.35 12.96 14.47
C ARG A 481 15.39 14.16 13.52
N PHE A 482 16.16 14.09 12.45
CA PHE A 482 16.18 15.18 11.46
C PHE A 482 14.81 15.34 10.81
N ILE A 483 14.19 14.22 10.43
CA ILE A 483 12.85 14.23 9.83
C ILE A 483 11.83 14.81 10.82
N SER A 484 11.90 14.50 12.12
CA SER A 484 10.97 14.99 13.13
C SER A 484 11.12 16.48 13.43
N VAL A 485 12.28 17.06 13.17
CA VAL A 485 12.48 18.52 13.26
C VAL A 485 11.75 19.23 12.11
N ILE A 486 11.69 18.61 10.93
CA ILE A 486 10.96 19.15 9.77
C ILE A 486 9.46 18.80 9.84
N TYR A 487 9.13 17.64 10.40
CA TYR A 487 7.78 17.07 10.45
C TYR A 487 7.50 16.47 11.84
N SER A 488 6.98 17.27 12.77
CA SER A 488 6.75 16.87 14.17
C SER A 488 5.89 15.62 14.33
N ASP A 489 4.91 15.42 13.44
CA ASP A 489 3.96 14.30 13.51
C ASP A 489 4.54 12.99 12.95
N PHE A 490 5.74 13.04 12.36
CA PHE A 490 6.40 11.90 11.76
C PHE A 490 6.71 10.79 12.77
N ILE A 491 7.01 11.14 14.02
CA ILE A 491 7.33 10.15 15.08
C ILE A 491 6.10 9.29 15.42
N ASN A 492 4.90 9.87 15.36
CA ASN A 492 3.65 9.20 15.72
C ASN A 492 3.17 8.23 14.63
N LEU A 493 3.38 8.62 13.37
CA LEU A 493 3.03 7.84 12.17
C LEU A 493 4.11 6.84 11.77
N ASN A 494 5.23 6.82 12.50
CA ASN A 494 6.42 6.06 12.14
C ASN A 494 6.22 4.55 12.33
N GLY A 495 6.60 3.77 11.31
CA GLY A 495 6.70 2.31 11.39
C GLY A 495 5.74 1.52 10.50
N PHE A 496 4.55 2.02 10.15
CA PHE A 496 3.55 1.20 9.45
C PHE A 496 4.03 0.67 8.10
N ILE A 497 4.66 1.53 7.29
CA ILE A 497 5.23 1.12 5.99
C ILE A 497 6.39 0.14 6.22
N MET A 498 7.23 0.36 7.24
CA MET A 498 8.29 -0.59 7.58
C MET A 498 7.72 -1.95 8.00
N ALA A 499 6.56 -1.98 8.65
CA ALA A 499 5.89 -3.20 9.08
C ALA A 499 5.45 -3.99 7.85
N VAL A 500 4.78 -3.28 6.94
CA VAL A 500 4.37 -3.83 5.65
C VAL A 500 5.57 -4.41 4.90
N LEU A 501 6.72 -3.71 4.89
CA LEU A 501 7.95 -4.20 4.27
C LEU A 501 8.50 -5.47 4.93
N PHE A 502 8.49 -5.56 6.26
CA PHE A 502 8.89 -6.79 6.96
C PHE A 502 7.92 -7.95 6.69
N VAL A 503 6.62 -7.70 6.68
CA VAL A 503 5.60 -8.72 6.38
C VAL A 503 5.74 -9.22 4.94
N GLU A 504 5.95 -8.32 3.98
CA GLU A 504 6.29 -8.66 2.60
C GLU A 504 7.59 -9.44 2.51
N LEU A 505 8.62 -9.07 3.28
CA LEU A 505 9.88 -9.80 3.32
C LEU A 505 9.70 -11.24 3.81
N ILE A 506 8.91 -11.46 4.86
CA ILE A 506 8.58 -12.82 5.35
C ILE A 506 7.78 -13.57 4.28
N THR A 507 6.82 -12.91 3.63
CA THR A 507 5.98 -13.50 2.58
C THR A 507 6.82 -13.98 1.40
N VAL A 508 7.69 -13.13 0.87
CA VAL A 508 8.62 -13.47 -0.22
C VAL A 508 9.61 -14.56 0.22
N ALA A 509 10.10 -14.50 1.47
CA ALA A 509 11.00 -15.53 2.01
C ALA A 509 10.32 -16.92 2.04
N LEU A 510 9.06 -16.99 2.49
CA LEU A 510 8.27 -18.23 2.48
C LEU A 510 8.10 -18.78 1.06
N TYR A 511 7.76 -17.93 0.09
CA TYR A 511 7.66 -18.35 -1.32
C TYR A 511 9.00 -18.76 -1.90
N SER A 512 10.07 -18.05 -1.60
CA SER A 512 11.42 -18.42 -2.02
C SER A 512 11.83 -19.79 -1.47
N LEU A 513 11.52 -20.09 -0.20
CA LEU A 513 11.78 -21.40 0.41
C LEU A 513 10.94 -22.50 -0.26
N THR A 514 9.62 -22.31 -0.34
CA THR A 514 8.72 -23.30 -0.97
C THR A 514 9.08 -23.55 -2.43
N ASN A 515 9.45 -22.50 -3.17
CA ASN A 515 9.90 -22.62 -4.56
C ASN A 515 11.21 -23.40 -4.69
N ARG A 516 12.18 -23.19 -3.79
CA ARG A 516 13.45 -23.93 -3.77
C ARG A 516 13.25 -25.42 -3.47
N PHE A 517 12.44 -25.74 -2.46
CA PHE A 517 12.12 -27.14 -2.12
C PHE A 517 11.36 -27.84 -3.25
N GLY A 518 10.39 -27.15 -3.87
CA GLY A 518 9.65 -27.66 -5.01
C GLY A 518 10.56 -27.98 -6.20
N LYS A 519 11.44 -27.05 -6.60
CA LYS A 519 12.41 -27.25 -7.69
C LYS A 519 13.39 -28.40 -7.39
N TYR A 520 13.87 -28.53 -6.15
CA TYR A 520 14.77 -29.62 -5.75
C TYR A 520 14.11 -31.01 -5.92
N LEU A 521 12.85 -31.15 -5.52
CA LEU A 521 12.13 -32.42 -5.60
C LEU A 521 11.61 -32.72 -7.01
N GLU A 522 11.21 -31.71 -7.77
CA GLU A 522 10.90 -31.83 -9.19
C GLU A 522 12.11 -32.41 -9.95
N ASN A 523 13.30 -31.88 -9.68
CA ASN A 523 14.55 -32.37 -10.28
C ASN A 523 14.91 -33.81 -9.86
N ARG A 524 14.47 -34.29 -8.68
CA ARG A 524 14.68 -35.69 -8.24
C ARG A 524 13.61 -36.66 -8.76
N THR A 525 12.36 -36.21 -8.88
CA THR A 525 11.22 -37.05 -9.30
C THR A 525 11.12 -37.18 -10.83
N ILE A 526 11.43 -36.13 -11.60
CA ILE A 526 11.39 -36.15 -13.07
C ILE A 526 12.62 -36.85 -13.67
N LYS A 527 13.79 -36.81 -13.03
CA LYS A 527 14.98 -37.58 -13.49
C LYS A 527 14.76 -39.10 -13.49
N ASN A 528 13.79 -39.61 -12.73
CA ASN A 528 13.51 -41.04 -12.60
C ASN A 528 12.30 -41.53 -13.41
N ARG A 529 11.70 -40.68 -14.26
CA ARG A 529 10.70 -41.14 -15.24
C ARG A 529 11.33 -41.16 -16.64
N PRO A 530 11.24 -42.26 -17.40
CA PRO A 530 11.68 -42.25 -18.80
C PRO A 530 10.92 -41.14 -19.54
N LYS A 531 11.62 -40.41 -20.41
CA LYS A 531 11.05 -39.37 -21.27
C LYS A 531 9.99 -40.01 -22.18
N VAL A 532 8.74 -40.09 -21.72
CA VAL A 532 7.61 -40.35 -22.61
C VAL A 532 7.40 -39.06 -23.40
N ARG A 533 7.68 -39.11 -24.71
CA ARG A 533 7.31 -38.04 -25.65
C ARG A 533 5.80 -37.85 -25.58
N TYR A 534 5.33 -36.86 -24.83
CA TYR A 534 3.99 -36.35 -25.03
C TYR A 534 3.99 -35.58 -26.35
N LYS A 535 3.27 -36.10 -27.34
CA LYS A 535 2.88 -35.32 -28.53
C LYS A 535 2.14 -34.06 -28.04
N PRO A 536 2.50 -32.86 -28.51
CA PRO A 536 1.71 -31.67 -28.23
C PRO A 536 0.38 -31.83 -28.98
N ASN A 537 -0.70 -32.07 -28.25
CA ASN A 537 -2.03 -31.83 -28.79
C ASN A 537 -2.21 -30.32 -28.89
N PHE A 538 -1.87 -29.79 -30.07
CA PHE A 538 -2.47 -28.58 -30.59
C PHE A 538 -3.99 -28.82 -30.62
N ILE A 539 -4.71 -28.08 -29.79
CA ILE A 539 -6.11 -27.76 -30.04
C ILE A 539 -6.14 -26.23 -30.10
N GLU A 540 -5.84 -25.74 -31.29
CA GLU A 540 -6.43 -24.50 -31.79
C GLU A 540 -7.93 -24.70 -31.83
N ILE A 541 -8.69 -23.86 -31.13
CA ILE A 541 -10.08 -23.58 -31.49
C ILE A 541 -10.23 -22.05 -31.41
N ASN A 542 -10.69 -21.51 -32.53
CA ASN A 542 -10.90 -20.10 -32.88
C ASN A 542 -11.67 -19.29 -31.83
#